data_AF-A0A2V3VA21-F1
#
_entry.id   AF-A0A2V3VA21-F1
#
_cell.length_a   1.000
_cell.length_b   1.000
_cell.length_c   1.000
_cell.angle_alpha   90.00
_cell.angle_beta   90.00
_cell.angle_gamma   90.00
#
_symmetry.space_group_name_H-M   'P 1'
#
loop_
_entity.id
_entity.type
_entity.pdbx_description
1 polymer ?
#
loop_
_entity_poly.entity_id
_entity_poly.type
_entity_poly.pdbx_seq_one_letter_code
_entity_poly.pdbx_strand_id
1 'polypeptide(L)'
;MNNWTTQMTIWCGGVIAFGLLLISGAFAATDGAMTLLLEGLGAEAPIIYDPLHRFSIALMGAVSLGWGATLLAVARVTPDLSAPQAQKLWRMVTWSVLLWFVVDSALSVATGFWRNAIPNTVLLVWYLLLVARLPGGAGQMARA
;
A
#
# COMPACT_ATOMS: atom_id res chain seq x y z
N MET A 1 -18.35 -9.89 8.53
CA MET A 1 -17.71 -8.97 7.56
C MET A 1 -18.22 -9.32 6.17
N ASN A 2 -18.57 -8.35 5.33
CA ASN A 2 -18.94 -8.64 3.94
C ASN A 2 -17.68 -8.99 3.11
N ASN A 3 -17.88 -9.49 1.88
CA ASN A 3 -16.75 -9.86 0.99
C ASN A 3 -15.81 -8.67 0.74
N TRP A 4 -16.37 -7.46 0.57
CA TRP A 4 -15.60 -6.24 0.37
C TRP A 4 -14.69 -5.89 1.56
N THR A 5 -15.20 -5.89 2.80
CA THR A 5 -14.44 -5.57 4.02
C THR A 5 -13.31 -6.56 4.23
N THR A 6 -13.56 -7.84 3.93
CA THR A 6 -12.53 -8.89 4.00
C THR A 6 -11.41 -8.61 3.00
N GLN A 7 -11.75 -8.35 1.74
CA GLN A 7 -10.77 -8.07 0.69
C GLN A 7 -9.99 -6.76 0.94
N MET A 8 -10.67 -5.71 1.40
CA MET A 8 -10.02 -4.46 1.79
C MET A 8 -9.10 -4.65 3.00
N THR A 9 -9.48 -5.50 3.95
CA THR A 9 -8.60 -5.87 5.08
C THR A 9 -7.35 -6.59 4.59
N ILE A 10 -7.47 -7.52 3.63
CA ILE A 10 -6.30 -8.21 3.05
C ILE A 10 -5.41 -7.21 2.32
N TRP A 11 -5.99 -6.30 1.53
CA TRP A 11 -5.23 -5.25 0.85
C TRP A 11 -4.44 -4.38 1.84
N CYS A 12 -5.10 -3.91 2.90
CA CYS A 12 -4.41 -3.14 3.95
C CYS A 12 -3.37 -3.98 4.70
N GLY A 13 -3.67 -5.26 4.94
CA GLY A 13 -2.77 -6.23 5.55
C GLY A 13 -1.48 -6.43 4.74
N GLY A 14 -1.58 -6.43 3.41
CA GLY A 14 -0.41 -6.49 2.51
C GLY A 14 0.51 -5.28 2.69
N VAL A 15 -0.06 -4.08 2.73
CA VAL A 15 0.70 -2.83 2.98
C VAL A 15 1.36 -2.85 4.36
N ILE A 16 0.62 -3.27 5.39
CA ILE A 16 1.14 -3.38 6.77
C ILE A 16 2.28 -4.40 6.84
N ALA A 17 2.11 -5.58 6.22
CA ALA A 17 3.13 -6.62 6.19
C ALA A 17 4.38 -6.17 5.45
N PHE A 18 4.23 -5.46 4.33
CA PHE A 18 5.36 -4.86 3.62
C PHE A 18 6.06 -3.80 4.48
N GLY A 19 5.31 -2.97 5.20
CA GLY A 19 5.86 -2.04 6.17
C GLY A 19 6.69 -2.72 7.26
N LEU A 20 6.20 -3.83 7.82
CA LEU A 20 6.94 -4.64 8.79
C LEU A 20 8.22 -5.23 8.21
N LEU A 21 8.16 -5.72 6.96
CA LEU A 21 9.34 -6.21 6.25
C LEU A 21 10.41 -5.11 6.13
N LEU A 22 10.03 -3.90 5.72
CA LEU A 22 10.95 -2.77 5.62
C LEU A 22 11.47 -2.31 6.99
N ILE A 23 10.63 -2.24 8.03
CA ILE A 23 11.06 -1.94 9.41
C ILE A 23 12.17 -2.89 9.84
N SER A 24 12.05 -4.17 9.46
CA SER A 24 13.05 -5.19 9.81
C SER A 24 14.44 -4.86 9.25
N GLY A 25 14.56 -4.09 8.16
CA GLY A 25 15.82 -3.64 7.57
C GLY A 25 16.67 -2.71 8.44
N ALA A 26 16.14 -2.28 9.60
CA ALA A 26 16.93 -1.61 10.63
C ALA A 26 18.06 -2.50 11.19
N PHE A 27 17.93 -3.83 11.09
CA PHE A 27 18.77 -4.79 11.81
C PHE A 27 19.61 -5.64 10.86
N ALA A 28 20.89 -5.86 11.21
CA ALA A 28 21.80 -6.70 10.40
C ALA A 28 21.30 -8.15 10.24
N ALA A 29 20.51 -8.64 11.20
CA ALA A 29 19.94 -9.99 11.18
C ALA A 29 19.00 -10.25 9.98
N THR A 30 18.51 -9.21 9.31
CA THR A 30 17.55 -9.31 8.19
C THR A 30 18.14 -8.86 6.86
N ASP A 31 19.44 -8.56 6.80
CA ASP A 31 20.11 -8.06 5.59
C ASP A 31 19.92 -8.98 4.38
N GLY A 32 19.91 -10.30 4.59
CA GLY A 32 19.64 -11.26 3.50
C GLY A 32 18.25 -11.09 2.88
N ALA A 33 17.22 -10.88 3.70
CA ALA A 33 15.87 -10.63 3.21
C ALA A 33 15.76 -9.26 2.52
N MET A 34 16.43 -8.23 3.07
CA MET A 34 16.48 -6.91 2.42
C MET A 34 17.23 -6.94 1.10
N THR A 35 18.29 -7.75 1.00
CA THR A 35 19.08 -7.89 -0.23
C THR A 35 18.20 -8.48 -1.33
N LEU A 36 17.50 -9.59 -1.04
CA LEU A 36 16.56 -10.21 -1.99
C LEU A 36 15.48 -9.24 -2.44
N LEU A 37 14.91 -8.45 -1.51
CA LEU A 37 13.91 -7.44 -1.85
C LEU A 37 14.49 -6.37 -2.78
N LEU A 38 15.60 -5.74 -2.38
CA LEU A 38 16.19 -4.61 -3.09
C LEU A 38 16.73 -5.03 -4.47
N GLU A 39 17.37 -6.20 -4.60
CA GLU A 39 17.79 -6.76 -5.89
C GLU A 39 16.58 -7.04 -6.80
N GLY A 40 15.50 -7.57 -6.24
CA GLY A 40 14.23 -7.74 -6.94
C GLY A 40 13.69 -6.41 -7.50
N LEU A 41 13.86 -5.33 -6.75
CA LEU A 41 13.50 -3.96 -7.16
C LEU A 41 14.51 -3.30 -8.10
N GLY A 42 15.69 -3.90 -8.31
CA GLY A 42 16.70 -3.45 -9.26
C GLY A 42 18.00 -2.92 -8.64
N ALA A 43 18.24 -3.10 -7.34
CA ALA A 43 19.52 -2.79 -6.73
C ALA A 43 20.63 -3.71 -7.28
N GLU A 44 21.83 -3.15 -7.46
CA GLU A 44 23.03 -3.91 -7.80
C GLU A 44 23.80 -4.30 -6.53
N ALA A 45 24.37 -5.51 -6.52
CA ALA A 45 25.19 -6.00 -5.41
C ALA A 45 26.67 -5.58 -5.57
N PRO A 46 27.42 -5.36 -4.47
CA PRO A 46 26.99 -5.50 -3.08
C PRO A 46 26.24 -4.27 -2.55
N ILE A 47 25.15 -4.51 -1.81
CA ILE A 47 24.37 -3.44 -1.16
C ILE A 47 25.05 -3.05 0.15
N ILE A 48 25.27 -1.75 0.34
CA ILE A 48 25.87 -1.20 1.57
C ILE A 48 24.75 -0.83 2.55
N TYR A 49 24.74 -1.48 3.71
CA TYR A 49 23.79 -1.21 4.80
C TYR A 49 24.42 -0.39 5.93
N ASP A 50 24.78 0.85 5.63
CA ASP A 50 25.23 1.81 6.64
C ASP A 50 24.06 2.32 7.53
N PRO A 51 24.33 3.05 8.62
CA PRO A 51 23.28 3.53 9.52
C PRO A 51 22.21 4.41 8.82
N LEU A 52 22.59 5.20 7.82
CA LEU A 52 21.66 6.07 7.10
C LEU A 52 20.73 5.23 6.22
N HIS A 53 21.25 4.26 5.47
CA HIS A 53 20.44 3.37 4.64
C HIS A 53 19.47 2.55 5.48
N ARG A 54 19.93 2.00 6.60
CA ARG A 54 19.08 1.24 7.54
C ARG A 54 17.96 2.10 8.10
N PHE A 55 18.29 3.32 8.54
CA PHE A 55 17.31 4.27 9.04
C PHE A 55 16.26 4.60 7.95
N SER A 56 16.70 4.92 6.73
CA SER A 56 15.81 5.25 5.62
C SER A 56 14.86 4.10 5.27
N ILE A 57 15.37 2.87 5.14
CA ILE A 57 14.55 1.68 4.85
C ILE A 57 13.53 1.45 5.97
N ALA A 58 13.97 1.48 7.22
CA ALA A 58 13.10 1.25 8.37
C ALA A 58 12.04 2.35 8.53
N LEU A 59 12.40 3.61 8.26
CA LEU A 59 11.48 4.74 8.28
C LEU A 59 10.40 4.59 7.20
N MET A 60 10.75 4.17 5.99
CA MET A 60 9.76 3.88 4.94
C MET A 60 8.81 2.74 5.35
N GLY A 61 9.33 1.75 6.07
CA GLY A 61 8.51 0.71 6.67
C GLY A 61 7.53 1.23 7.72
N ALA A 62 7.98 2.11 8.62
CA ALA A 62 7.13 2.73 9.64
C ALA A 62 6.01 3.58 9.02
N VAL A 63 6.34 4.38 7.99
CA VAL A 63 5.35 5.14 7.21
C VAL A 63 4.34 4.19 6.57
N SER A 64 4.82 3.12 5.92
CA SER A 64 3.98 2.11 5.26
C SER A 64 3.00 1.42 6.21
N LEU A 65 3.49 1.01 7.37
CA LEU A 65 2.68 0.44 8.43
C LEU A 65 1.61 1.43 8.92
N GLY A 66 1.99 2.68 9.15
CA GLY A 66 1.08 3.71 9.65
C GLY A 66 -0.08 4.00 8.70
N TRP A 67 0.18 4.21 7.41
CA TRP A 67 -0.90 4.51 6.46
C TRP A 67 -1.74 3.27 6.13
N GLY A 68 -1.13 2.08 6.07
CA GLY A 68 -1.87 0.81 5.95
C GLY A 68 -2.81 0.56 7.13
N ALA A 69 -2.36 0.79 8.37
CA ALA A 69 -3.19 0.70 9.56
C ALA A 69 -4.31 1.76 9.58
N THR A 70 -4.01 2.98 9.09
CA THR A 70 -5.00 4.05 8.94
C THR A 70 -6.13 3.63 7.99
N LEU A 71 -5.79 3.10 6.81
CA LEU A 71 -6.79 2.62 5.86
C LEU A 71 -7.55 1.39 6.35
N LEU A 72 -6.92 0.52 7.13
CA LEU A 72 -7.61 -0.59 7.78
C LEU A 72 -8.67 -0.08 8.76
N ALA A 73 -8.35 0.94 9.57
CA ALA A 73 -9.33 1.55 10.47
C ALA A 73 -10.49 2.17 9.68
N VAL A 74 -10.20 2.91 8.61
CA VAL A 74 -11.21 3.49 7.70
C VAL A 74 -12.09 2.39 7.08
N ALA A 75 -11.50 1.29 6.62
CA ALA A 75 -12.23 0.16 6.05
C ALA A 75 -13.15 -0.54 7.06
N ARG A 76 -12.75 -0.60 8.34
CA ARG A 76 -13.56 -1.21 9.40
C ARG A 76 -14.79 -0.39 9.78
N VAL A 77 -14.71 0.93 9.72
CA VAL A 77 -15.86 1.82 10.01
C VAL A 77 -16.75 2.08 8.80
N THR A 78 -16.28 1.76 7.59
CA THR A 78 -17.04 1.98 6.35
C THR A 78 -18.45 1.35 6.34
N PRO A 79 -18.66 0.11 6.85
CA PRO A 79 -20.00 -0.50 6.91
C PRO A 79 -21.02 0.27 7.76
N ASP A 80 -20.57 1.10 8.70
CA ASP A 80 -21.42 1.87 9.60
C ASP A 80 -21.86 3.22 8.97
N LEU A 81 -21.31 3.57 7.81
CA LEU A 81 -21.62 4.80 7.09
C LEU A 81 -22.80 4.60 6.12
N SER A 82 -23.59 5.65 5.92
CA SER A 82 -24.52 5.68 4.78
C SER A 82 -23.77 5.63 3.45
N ALA A 83 -24.41 5.11 2.41
CA ALA A 83 -23.78 4.98 1.09
C ALA A 83 -23.19 6.31 0.55
N PRO A 84 -23.86 7.48 0.64
CA PRO A 84 -23.26 8.74 0.20
C PRO A 84 -22.02 9.16 1.02
N GLN A 85 -22.02 8.90 2.33
CA GLN A 85 -20.87 9.19 3.19
C GLN A 85 -19.68 8.29 2.84
N ALA A 86 -19.91 6.99 2.66
CA ALA A 86 -18.89 6.04 2.24
C ALA A 86 -18.30 6.42 0.88
N GLN A 87 -19.13 6.74 -0.11
CA GLN A 87 -18.66 7.17 -1.44
C GLN A 87 -17.79 8.44 -1.37
N LYS A 88 -18.22 9.45 -0.61
CA LYS A 88 -17.45 10.68 -0.43
C LYS A 88 -16.09 10.41 0.22
N LEU A 89 -16.08 9.59 1.27
CA LEU A 89 -14.86 9.17 1.97
C LEU A 89 -13.89 8.45 1.02
N TRP A 90 -14.35 7.41 0.35
CA TRP A 90 -13.50 6.60 -0.52
C TRP A 90 -13.03 7.34 -1.78
N ARG A 91 -13.76 8.35 -2.25
CA ARG A 91 -13.28 9.26 -3.30
C ARG A 91 -12.06 10.07 -2.83
N MET A 92 -12.07 10.56 -1.59
CA MET A 92 -10.92 11.29 -1.03
C MET A 92 -9.73 10.36 -0.78
N VAL A 93 -10.00 9.14 -0.28
CA VAL A 93 -8.96 8.11 -0.15
C VAL A 93 -8.37 7.76 -1.51
N THR A 94 -9.19 7.64 -2.56
CA THR A 94 -8.73 7.33 -3.92
C THR A 94 -7.76 8.40 -4.42
N TRP A 95 -8.06 9.69 -4.20
CA TRP A 95 -7.12 10.77 -4.54
C TRP A 95 -5.78 10.64 -3.81
N SER A 96 -5.79 10.27 -2.53
CA SER A 96 -4.56 10.04 -1.76
C SER A 96 -3.75 8.87 -2.31
N VAL A 97 -4.40 7.73 -2.60
CA VAL A 97 -3.74 6.54 -3.17
C VAL A 97 -3.19 6.82 -4.58
N LEU A 98 -3.92 7.56 -5.41
CA LEU A 98 -3.44 7.97 -6.73
C LEU A 98 -2.22 8.90 -6.64
N LEU A 99 -2.24 9.87 -5.71
CA LEU A 99 -1.10 10.75 -5.48
C LEU A 99 0.14 9.95 -5.05
N TRP A 100 -0.02 9.03 -4.09
CA TRP A 100 1.05 8.12 -3.67
C TRP A 100 1.59 7.33 -4.87
N PHE A 101 0.72 6.68 -5.64
CA PHE A 101 1.13 5.85 -6.78
C PHE A 101 1.93 6.65 -7.81
N VAL A 102 1.46 7.85 -8.16
CA VAL A 102 2.12 8.70 -9.16
C VAL A 102 3.49 9.14 -8.66
N VAL A 103 3.57 9.67 -7.44
CA VAL A 103 4.84 10.18 -6.88
C VAL A 103 5.84 9.05 -6.68
N ASP A 104 5.43 7.95 -6.05
CA ASP A 104 6.30 6.81 -5.74
C ASP A 104 6.81 6.13 -7.01
N SER A 105 5.93 5.89 -7.99
CA SER A 105 6.32 5.23 -9.24
C SER A 105 7.19 6.14 -10.11
N ALA A 106 6.91 7.45 -10.16
CA ALA A 106 7.75 8.41 -10.90
C ALA A 106 9.16 8.48 -10.30
N LEU A 107 9.28 8.55 -8.97
CA LEU A 107 10.58 8.54 -8.29
C LEU A 107 11.30 7.20 -8.45
N SER A 108 10.58 6.08 -8.43
CA SER A 108 11.15 4.75 -8.67
C SER A 108 11.78 4.66 -10.06
N VAL A 109 11.11 5.16 -11.10
CA VAL A 109 11.66 5.21 -12.46
C VAL A 109 12.86 6.17 -12.53
N ALA A 110 12.71 7.37 -11.98
CA ALA A 110 13.75 8.40 -12.03
C ALA A 110 15.05 8.00 -11.31
N THR A 111 14.95 7.13 -10.30
CA THR A 111 16.10 6.66 -9.49
C THR A 111 16.64 5.29 -9.93
N GLY A 112 16.11 4.70 -11.02
CA GLY A 112 16.59 3.42 -11.56
C GLY A 112 15.91 2.17 -11.01
N PHE A 113 15.00 2.31 -10.03
CA PHE A 113 14.23 1.24 -9.40
C PHE A 113 12.85 1.02 -10.06
N TRP A 114 12.77 1.12 -11.39
CA TRP A 114 11.49 1.08 -12.12
C TRP A 114 10.66 -0.18 -11.86
N ARG A 115 11.29 -1.30 -11.47
CA ARG A 115 10.60 -2.55 -11.14
C ARG A 115 9.64 -2.39 -9.98
N ASN A 116 9.85 -1.40 -9.09
CA ASN A 116 8.92 -1.05 -8.01
C ASN A 116 7.55 -0.57 -8.53
N ALA A 117 7.49 -0.02 -9.75
CA ALA A 117 6.21 0.38 -10.36
C ALA A 117 5.29 -0.82 -10.64
N ILE A 118 5.85 -2.04 -10.77
CA ILE A 118 5.08 -3.27 -11.01
C ILE A 118 4.18 -3.63 -9.81
N PRO A 119 4.71 -3.91 -8.60
CA PRO A 119 3.89 -4.19 -7.44
C PRO A 119 2.98 -3.02 -7.08
N ASN A 120 3.42 -1.76 -7.26
CA ASN A 120 2.58 -0.59 -7.08
C ASN A 120 1.36 -0.58 -8.00
N THR A 121 1.54 -0.95 -9.27
CA THR A 121 0.44 -1.04 -10.23
C THR A 121 -0.53 -2.14 -9.84
N VAL A 122 -0.03 -3.31 -9.42
CA VAL A 122 -0.87 -4.40 -8.92
C VAL A 122 -1.68 -3.95 -7.71
N LEU A 123 -1.05 -3.26 -6.75
CA LEU A 123 -1.69 -2.76 -5.54
C LEU A 123 -2.76 -1.71 -5.89
N LEU A 124 -2.48 -0.78 -6.80
CA LEU A 124 -3.43 0.23 -7.26
C LEU A 124 -4.62 -0.41 -7.98
N VAL A 125 -4.38 -1.31 -8.93
CA VAL A 125 -5.45 -1.97 -9.69
C VAL A 125 -6.37 -2.74 -8.74
N TRP A 126 -5.80 -3.50 -7.80
CA TRP A 126 -6.60 -4.20 -6.80
C TRP A 126 -7.42 -3.24 -5.94
N TYR A 127 -6.82 -2.15 -5.48
CA TYR A 127 -7.52 -1.09 -4.74
C TYR A 127 -8.70 -0.52 -5.54
N LEU A 128 -8.50 -0.14 -6.80
CA LEU A 128 -9.53 0.45 -7.65
C LEU A 128 -10.68 -0.54 -7.91
N LEU A 129 -10.38 -1.83 -8.07
CA LEU A 129 -11.39 -2.88 -8.18
C LEU A 129 -12.24 -3.00 -6.91
N LEU A 130 -11.64 -2.82 -5.73
CA LEU A 130 -12.38 -2.81 -4.47
C LEU A 130 -13.25 -1.56 -4.32
N VAL A 131 -12.73 -0.39 -4.65
CA VAL A 131 -13.52 0.86 -4.63
C VAL A 131 -14.68 0.82 -5.62
N ALA A 132 -14.48 0.25 -6.81
CA ALA A 132 -15.56 0.06 -7.80
C ALA A 132 -16.68 -0.87 -7.30
N ARG A 133 -16.37 -1.75 -6.33
CA ARG A 133 -17.31 -2.69 -5.70
C ARG A 133 -17.77 -2.23 -4.31
N LEU A 134 -17.55 -0.96 -3.96
CA LEU A 134 -17.97 -0.41 -2.67
C LEU A 134 -19.48 -0.63 -2.49
N PRO A 135 -19.92 -1.22 -1.36
CA PRO A 135 -21.34 -1.43 -1.07
C PRO A 135 -22.11 -0.10 -1.12
N GLY A 136 -23.23 -0.05 -1.85
CA GLY A 136 -24.02 1.18 -2.05
C GLY A 136 -23.58 2.07 -3.22
N GLY A 137 -22.69 1.61 -4.11
CA GLY A 137 -22.41 2.27 -5.40
C GLY A 137 -23.57 2.20 -6.40
N ALA A 138 -23.56 3.05 -7.43
CA ALA A 138 -24.62 3.18 -8.45
C ALA A 138 -25.09 1.85 -9.07
N GLY A 139 -24.23 0.82 -9.11
CA GLY A 139 -24.56 -0.51 -9.63
C GLY A 139 -25.56 -1.32 -8.78
N GLN A 140 -25.81 -0.97 -7.52
CA GLN A 140 -26.85 -1.61 -6.70
C GLN A 140 -28.19 -0.84 -6.73
N MET A 141 -28.18 0.48 -6.93
CA MET A 141 -29.40 1.27 -7.15
C MET A 141 -30.08 0.94 -8.49
N ALA A 142 -29.32 0.47 -9.48
CA ALA A 142 -29.89 -0.02 -10.74
C ALA A 142 -30.46 -1.45 -10.66
N ARG A 143 -30.38 -2.11 -9.49
CA ARG A 143 -30.84 -3.50 -9.26
C ARG A 143 -31.85 -3.63 -8.12
N ALA A 144 -32.36 -2.52 -7.60
CA ALA A 144 -33.44 -2.45 -6.61
C ALA A 144 -34.63 -1.73 -7.23
#